data_AF-A0A942FL12-F1
#
_entry.id   AF-A0A942FL12-F1
#
_cell.length_a   1.000
_cell.length_b   1.000
_cell.length_c   1.000
_cell.angle_alpha   90.00
_cell.angle_beta   90.00
_cell.angle_gamma   90.00
#
_symmetry.space_group_name_H-M   'P 1'
#
loop_
_entity.id
_entity.type
_entity.pdbx_description
1 polymer ?
#
loop_
_entity_poly.entity_id
_entity_poly.type
_entity_poly.pdbx_seq_one_letter_code
_entity_poly.pdbx_strand_id
1 'polypeptide(L)'
;MSGKPKSEGHKRCGAKTRSGKKCGLPAGHGTDHVGYGSCKLHGGCTPNHEKAAKKQQARDAVEKFALSRVIDPHEALVEELHRTAGWVAFLNDQVQGLSDESAMRTLKGGGNGALPEETPHIWIQMLASERDRLVDVAKTCIAVGIEERRVRMAEEQGQLMAQVVRGILADLDVPLTPEVQKVVRKNFTVINGGKAA
;
A
#
# COMPACT_ATOMS: atom_id res chain seq x y z
N MET A 1 49.81 15.39 -6.27
CA MET A 1 48.82 16.46 -6.03
C MET A 1 47.47 15.81 -5.75
N SER A 2 47.17 15.56 -4.49
CA SER A 2 45.93 14.86 -4.09
C SER A 2 44.84 15.89 -3.79
N GLY A 3 44.01 16.20 -4.78
CA GLY A 3 42.83 17.03 -4.59
C GLY A 3 41.80 16.32 -3.71
N LYS A 4 41.50 16.88 -2.54
CA LYS A 4 40.37 16.44 -1.70
C LYS A 4 39.07 16.55 -2.52
N PRO A 5 38.16 15.56 -2.44
CA PRO A 5 36.83 15.68 -3.03
C PRO A 5 36.11 16.87 -2.40
N LYS A 6 35.51 17.73 -3.23
CA LYS A 6 34.70 18.87 -2.78
C LYS A 6 33.52 18.32 -1.96
N SER A 7 33.37 18.74 -0.71
CA SER A 7 32.22 18.37 0.12
C SER A 7 30.93 18.84 -0.57
N GLU A 8 30.01 17.93 -0.84
CA GLU A 8 28.67 18.29 -1.33
C GLU A 8 28.04 19.30 -0.35
N GLY A 9 27.75 20.50 -0.84
CA GLY A 9 27.28 21.59 0.01
C GLY A 9 25.92 21.28 0.61
N HIS A 10 25.79 21.39 1.94
CA HIS A 10 24.49 21.25 2.61
C HIS A 10 23.47 22.29 2.12
N LYS A 11 22.21 21.86 1.94
CA LYS A 11 21.08 22.79 1.69
C LYS A 11 21.07 23.86 2.79
N ARG A 12 20.97 25.15 2.43
CA ARG A 12 21.01 26.29 3.36
C ARG A 12 19.61 26.75 3.74
N CYS A 13 19.48 27.41 4.90
CA CYS A 13 18.21 27.95 5.42
C CYS A 13 17.46 28.87 4.44
N GLY A 14 18.16 29.60 3.57
CA GLY A 14 17.54 30.38 2.48
C GLY A 14 16.86 31.70 2.89
N ALA A 15 16.63 31.96 4.17
CA ALA A 15 16.11 33.22 4.70
C ALA A 15 17.09 34.39 4.51
N LYS A 16 16.59 35.63 4.50
CA LYS A 16 17.43 36.84 4.52
C LYS A 16 17.75 37.21 5.97
N THR A 17 19.02 37.51 6.22
CA THR A 17 19.50 38.07 7.49
C THR A 17 19.14 39.55 7.58
N ARG A 18 19.33 40.17 8.76
CA ARG A 18 19.08 41.61 8.98
C ARG A 18 19.91 42.52 8.07
N SER A 19 21.07 42.07 7.59
CA SER A 19 21.90 42.79 6.62
C SER A 19 21.47 42.56 5.16
N GLY A 20 20.35 41.88 4.91
CA GLY A 20 19.82 41.58 3.59
C GLY A 20 20.46 40.38 2.88
N LYS A 21 21.61 39.91 3.36
CA LYS A 21 22.31 38.73 2.81
C LYS A 21 21.59 37.42 3.17
N LYS A 22 21.76 36.37 2.36
CA LYS A 22 21.21 35.03 2.63
C LYS A 22 21.83 34.41 3.88
N CYS A 23 21.03 33.69 4.65
CA CYS A 23 21.49 32.96 5.82
C CYS A 23 22.52 31.90 5.42
N GLY A 24 23.67 31.89 6.11
CA GLY A 24 24.77 30.95 5.89
C GLY A 24 24.59 29.60 6.59
N LEU A 25 23.62 29.48 7.50
CA LEU A 25 23.40 28.24 8.24
C LEU A 25 22.77 27.15 7.36
N PRO A 26 23.03 25.87 7.67
CA PRO A 26 22.30 24.75 7.08
C PRO A 26 20.79 24.90 7.25
N ALA A 27 20.04 24.37 6.30
CA ALA A 27 18.59 24.24 6.39
C ALA A 27 18.22 23.45 7.65
N GLY A 28 17.17 23.86 8.34
CA GLY A 28 16.72 23.23 9.58
C GLY A 28 17.72 23.28 10.74
N HIS A 29 18.78 24.10 10.67
CA HIS A 29 19.76 24.18 11.76
C HIS A 29 19.08 24.56 13.10
N GLY A 30 19.27 23.73 14.11
CA GLY A 30 18.68 23.89 15.45
C GLY A 30 17.19 23.53 15.53
N THR A 31 16.67 22.72 14.60
CA THR A 31 15.27 22.27 14.55
C THR A 31 15.19 20.76 14.37
N ASP A 32 13.99 20.18 14.48
CA ASP A 32 13.75 18.74 14.27
C ASP A 32 13.73 18.34 12.78
N HIS A 33 13.93 19.28 11.85
CA HIS A 33 13.91 19.05 10.40
C HIS A 33 15.23 19.43 9.72
N VAL A 34 16.36 18.98 10.29
CA VAL A 34 17.71 19.24 9.75
C VAL A 34 17.82 18.85 8.27
N GLY A 35 18.31 19.78 7.45
CA GLY A 35 18.41 19.64 6.00
C GLY A 35 17.22 20.22 5.22
N TYR A 36 16.16 20.65 5.90
CA TYR A 36 14.93 21.17 5.29
C TYR A 36 14.55 22.54 5.86
N GLY A 37 13.94 23.40 5.04
CA GLY A 37 13.36 24.66 5.48
C GLY A 37 14.28 25.64 6.23
N SER A 38 13.65 26.56 6.97
CA SER A 38 14.32 27.61 7.73
C SER A 38 14.97 27.07 9.01
N CYS A 39 16.11 27.65 9.40
CA CYS A 39 16.74 27.33 10.69
C CYS A 39 15.96 27.92 11.88
N LYS A 40 16.31 27.49 13.11
CA LYS A 40 15.75 28.00 14.37
C LYS A 40 15.73 29.53 14.45
N LEU A 41 16.81 30.18 14.01
CA LEU A 41 16.95 31.65 14.06
C LEU A 41 16.05 32.40 13.07
N HIS A 42 15.44 31.70 12.11
CA HIS A 42 14.55 32.27 11.10
C HIS A 42 13.16 31.61 11.16
N GLY A 43 12.69 31.31 12.37
CA GLY A 43 11.34 30.80 12.61
C GLY A 43 11.13 29.33 12.29
N GLY A 44 12.20 28.54 12.11
CA GLY A 44 12.11 27.13 11.75
C GLY A 44 11.30 26.25 12.72
N CYS A 45 11.25 26.61 14.00
CA CYS A 45 10.48 25.91 15.05
C CYS A 45 9.02 26.35 15.16
N THR A 46 8.53 27.17 14.23
CA THR A 46 7.10 27.55 14.22
C THR A 46 6.27 26.43 13.58
N PRO A 47 5.02 26.18 14.02
CA PRO A 47 4.21 25.07 13.51
C PRO A 47 4.05 25.07 11.98
N ASN A 48 3.93 26.25 11.37
CA ASN A 48 3.80 26.39 9.92
C ASN A 48 5.11 26.02 9.18
N HIS A 49 6.27 26.44 9.69
CA HIS A 49 7.55 26.09 9.08
C HIS A 49 7.90 24.61 9.29
N GLU A 50 7.58 24.04 10.45
CA GLU A 50 7.73 22.61 10.70
C GLU A 50 6.84 21.77 9.78
N LYS A 51 5.57 22.14 9.62
CA LYS A 51 4.64 21.47 8.68
C LYS A 51 5.15 21.54 7.25
N ALA A 52 5.66 22.70 6.82
CA ALA A 52 6.23 22.88 5.49
C ALA A 52 7.50 22.03 5.28
N ALA A 53 8.40 22.00 6.27
CA ALA A 53 9.62 21.20 6.22
C ALA A 53 9.31 19.69 6.20
N LYS A 54 8.39 19.22 7.04
CA LYS A 54 7.91 17.82 7.03
C LYS A 54 7.24 17.46 5.69
N LYS A 55 6.46 18.37 5.10
CA LYS A 55 5.86 18.16 3.77
C LYS A 55 6.94 18.03 2.69
N GLN A 56 8.01 18.83 2.76
CA GLN A 56 9.13 18.72 1.84
C GLN A 56 9.90 17.41 2.04
N GLN A 57 10.21 17.05 3.28
CA GLN A 57 10.86 15.78 3.61
C GLN A 57 10.06 14.58 3.12
N ALA A 58 8.73 14.61 3.26
CA ALA A 58 7.85 13.57 2.73
C ALA A 58 7.88 13.51 1.19
N ARG A 59 7.96 14.65 0.50
CA ARG A 59 8.09 14.69 -0.97
C ARG A 59 9.43 14.13 -1.43
N ASP A 60 10.54 14.57 -0.84
CA ASP A 60 11.87 14.05 -1.17
C ASP A 60 11.95 12.54 -0.86
N ALA A 61 11.28 12.07 0.19
CA ALA A 61 11.15 10.64 0.49
C ALA A 61 10.32 9.89 -0.56
N VAL A 62 9.18 10.45 -1.00
CA VAL A 62 8.39 9.87 -2.09
C VAL A 62 9.21 9.82 -3.38
N GLU A 63 9.89 10.89 -3.76
CA GLU A 63 10.73 10.90 -4.96
C GLU A 63 11.88 9.89 -4.89
N LYS A 64 12.48 9.72 -3.71
CA LYS A 64 13.61 8.81 -3.50
C LYS A 64 13.19 7.35 -3.35
N PHE A 65 12.03 7.07 -2.75
CA PHE A 65 11.63 5.72 -2.34
C PHE A 65 10.35 5.21 -3.00
N ALA A 66 9.53 6.06 -3.62
CA ALA A 66 8.40 5.62 -4.42
C ALA A 66 8.91 5.22 -5.81
N LEU A 67 9.50 4.02 -5.87
CA LEU A 67 9.79 3.36 -7.13
C LEU A 67 8.47 3.12 -7.87
N SER A 68 8.40 3.53 -9.13
CA SER A 68 7.27 3.19 -9.99
C SER A 68 7.19 1.67 -10.07
N ARG A 69 6.04 1.12 -9.66
CA ARG A 69 5.74 -0.29 -9.76
C ARG A 69 4.83 -0.48 -10.96
N VAL A 70 5.33 -1.18 -11.98
CA VAL A 70 4.49 -1.64 -13.09
C VAL A 70 3.62 -2.76 -12.54
N ILE A 71 2.31 -2.54 -12.48
CA ILE A 71 1.32 -3.51 -12.04
C ILE A 71 0.06 -3.36 -12.89
N ASP A 72 -0.58 -4.49 -13.18
CA ASP A 72 -1.90 -4.47 -13.82
C ASP A 72 -2.94 -3.89 -12.85
N PRO A 73 -3.83 -2.98 -13.30
CA PRO A 73 -4.83 -2.37 -12.42
C PRO A 73 -5.76 -3.38 -11.72
N HIS A 74 -6.09 -4.51 -12.36
CA HIS A 74 -6.90 -5.55 -11.73
C HIS A 74 -6.10 -6.30 -10.66
N GLU A 75 -4.83 -6.61 -10.92
CA GLU A 75 -3.94 -7.17 -9.89
C GLU A 75 -3.81 -6.24 -8.68
N ALA A 76 -3.62 -4.94 -8.91
CA ALA A 76 -3.53 -3.95 -7.86
C ALA A 76 -4.81 -3.87 -7.00
N LEU A 77 -5.99 -3.94 -7.63
CA LEU A 77 -7.27 -3.96 -6.93
C LEU A 77 -7.46 -5.22 -6.09
N VAL A 78 -7.07 -6.39 -6.62
CA VAL A 78 -7.15 -7.65 -5.86
C VAL A 78 -6.17 -7.65 -4.69
N GLU A 79 -4.95 -7.15 -4.90
CA GLU A 79 -3.98 -6.97 -3.82
C GLU A 79 -4.54 -6.08 -2.71
N GLU A 80 -5.19 -4.96 -3.06
CA GLU A 80 -5.80 -4.06 -2.09
C GLU A 80 -7.00 -4.71 -1.37
N LEU A 81 -7.81 -5.50 -2.08
CA LEU A 81 -8.91 -6.27 -1.48
C LEU A 81 -8.38 -7.21 -0.40
N HIS A 82 -7.33 -7.97 -0.69
CA HIS A 82 -6.72 -8.88 0.29
C HIS A 82 -6.05 -8.12 1.44
N ARG A 83 -5.38 -7.00 1.14
CA ARG A 83 -4.72 -6.16 2.14
C ARG A 83 -5.72 -5.59 3.14
N THR A 84 -6.80 -4.98 2.65
CA THR A 84 -7.86 -4.41 3.48
C THR A 84 -8.58 -5.49 4.29
N ALA A 85 -8.83 -6.67 3.71
CA ALA A 85 -9.38 -7.82 4.45
C ALA A 85 -8.45 -8.26 5.60
N GLY A 86 -7.14 -8.32 5.36
CA GLY A 86 -6.14 -8.62 6.39
C GLY A 86 -6.11 -7.58 7.51
N TRP A 87 -6.17 -6.29 7.16
CA TRP A 87 -6.26 -5.21 8.15
C TRP A 87 -7.52 -5.31 9.00
N VAL A 88 -8.68 -5.58 8.39
CA VAL A 88 -9.93 -5.79 9.14
C VAL A 88 -9.78 -6.94 10.13
N ALA A 89 -9.21 -8.08 9.72
CA ALA A 89 -8.99 -9.22 10.61
C ALA A 89 -8.09 -8.86 11.79
N PHE A 90 -6.96 -8.20 11.52
CA PHE A 90 -6.04 -7.72 12.56
C PHE A 90 -6.70 -6.71 13.51
N LEU A 91 -7.39 -5.69 12.99
CA LEU A 91 -8.04 -4.67 13.81
C LEU A 91 -9.16 -5.28 14.67
N ASN A 92 -9.86 -6.30 14.16
CA ASN A 92 -10.86 -7.03 14.94
C ASN A 92 -10.24 -7.72 16.16
N ASP A 93 -9.11 -8.41 15.98
CA ASP A 93 -8.37 -9.05 17.07
C ASP A 93 -7.97 -8.03 18.14
N GLN A 94 -7.49 -6.86 17.70
CA GLN A 94 -7.04 -5.81 18.60
C GLN A 94 -8.19 -5.13 19.35
N VAL A 95 -9.37 -5.01 18.73
CA VAL A 95 -10.59 -4.56 19.41
C VAL A 95 -11.10 -5.63 20.39
N GLN A 96 -11.02 -6.92 20.05
CA GLN A 96 -11.39 -8.02 20.94
C GLN A 96 -10.46 -8.13 22.16
N GLY A 97 -9.21 -7.70 22.04
CA GLY A 97 -8.26 -7.61 23.14
C GLY A 97 -8.53 -6.49 24.14
N LEU A 98 -9.51 -5.59 23.90
CA LEU A 98 -9.90 -4.56 24.85
C LEU A 98 -10.68 -5.19 26.02
N SER A 99 -10.22 -4.94 27.25
CA SER A 99 -10.65 -5.68 28.45
C SER A 99 -12.12 -5.47 28.84
N ASP A 100 -12.70 -4.30 28.55
CA ASP A 100 -14.09 -3.96 28.85
C ASP A 100 -14.57 -2.72 28.05
N GLU A 101 -15.82 -2.30 28.27
CA GLU A 101 -16.44 -1.15 27.61
C GLU A 101 -15.73 0.18 27.91
N SER A 102 -15.07 0.31 29.06
CA SER A 102 -14.31 1.52 29.39
C SER A 102 -13.04 1.63 28.53
N ALA A 103 -12.40 0.49 28.23
CA ALA A 103 -11.26 0.41 27.31
C ALA A 103 -11.64 0.69 25.84
N MET A 104 -12.94 0.70 25.50
CA MET A 104 -13.43 1.08 24.17
C MET A 104 -13.49 2.60 23.96
N ARG A 105 -13.19 3.40 24.98
CA ARG A 105 -13.22 4.86 24.91
C ARG A 105 -11.85 5.44 25.27
N THR A 106 -11.57 6.60 24.70
CA THR A 106 -10.39 7.41 24.99
C THR A 106 -10.83 8.83 25.30
N LEU A 107 -10.26 9.40 26.35
CA LEU A 107 -10.51 10.78 26.75
C LEU A 107 -9.59 11.70 25.96
N LYS A 108 -10.17 12.74 25.36
CA LYS A 108 -9.45 13.74 24.57
C LYS A 108 -9.72 15.14 25.15
N GLY A 109 -8.66 15.90 25.42
CA GLY A 109 -8.77 17.23 26.02
C GLY A 109 -8.85 17.21 27.55
N GLY A 110 -9.30 18.32 28.16
CA GLY A 110 -9.41 18.46 29.62
C GLY A 110 -8.51 19.52 30.28
N GLY A 111 -8.06 20.53 29.54
CA GLY A 111 -7.30 21.67 30.08
C GLY A 111 -8.17 22.92 30.28
N ASN A 112 -7.85 23.74 31.28
CA ASN A 112 -8.54 25.01 31.62
C ASN A 112 -10.01 24.84 32.06
N GLY A 113 -10.32 23.82 32.87
CA GLY A 113 -11.65 23.65 33.47
C GLY A 113 -12.71 23.01 32.56
N ALA A 114 -12.33 22.60 31.34
CA ALA A 114 -13.20 21.79 30.49
C ALA A 114 -13.13 20.31 30.89
N LEU A 115 -14.26 19.61 30.84
CA LEU A 115 -14.30 18.15 30.96
C LEU A 115 -13.72 17.51 29.68
N PRO A 116 -12.99 16.39 29.78
CA PRO A 116 -12.50 15.67 28.61
C PRO A 116 -13.66 15.12 27.79
N GLU A 117 -13.51 15.10 26.48
CA GLU A 117 -14.47 14.47 25.56
C GLU A 117 -14.17 12.97 25.46
N GLU A 118 -15.19 12.14 25.61
CA GLU A 118 -15.08 10.70 25.34
C GLU A 118 -15.21 10.43 23.84
N THR A 119 -14.17 9.81 23.26
CA THR A 119 -14.15 9.40 21.86
C THR A 119 -13.87 7.89 21.76
N PRO A 120 -14.36 7.18 20.74
CA PRO A 120 -14.08 5.75 20.58
C PRO A 120 -12.57 5.47 20.55
N HIS A 121 -12.16 4.29 21.02
CA HIS A 121 -10.75 3.89 20.99
C HIS A 121 -10.21 3.89 19.55
N ILE A 122 -8.93 4.25 19.36
CA ILE A 122 -8.33 4.39 18.03
C ILE A 122 -8.48 3.12 17.16
N TRP A 123 -8.30 1.93 17.75
CA TRP A 123 -8.56 0.64 17.09
C TRP A 123 -9.98 0.52 16.54
N ILE A 124 -10.99 0.99 17.27
CA ILE A 124 -12.40 0.95 16.85
C ILE A 124 -12.63 1.90 15.68
N GLN A 125 -12.07 3.12 15.74
CA GLN A 125 -12.16 4.08 14.65
C GLN A 125 -11.47 3.56 13.38
N MET A 126 -10.27 3.00 13.52
CA MET A 126 -9.52 2.40 12.41
C MET A 126 -10.27 1.20 11.83
N LEU A 127 -10.85 0.34 12.68
CA LEU A 127 -11.65 -0.80 12.23
C LEU A 127 -12.87 -0.35 11.41
N ALA A 128 -13.60 0.66 11.88
CA ALA A 128 -14.73 1.21 11.14
C ALA A 128 -14.30 1.75 9.76
N SER A 129 -13.25 2.59 9.73
CA SER A 129 -12.69 3.11 8.48
C SER A 129 -12.24 2.01 7.53
N GLU A 130 -11.62 0.94 8.03
CA GLU A 130 -11.08 -0.11 7.17
C GLU A 130 -12.19 -1.04 6.67
N ARG A 131 -13.26 -1.24 7.45
CA ARG A 131 -14.46 -1.96 6.99
C ARG A 131 -15.16 -1.21 5.86
N ASP A 132 -15.29 0.10 5.96
CA ASP A 132 -15.84 0.93 4.88
C ASP A 132 -14.97 0.81 3.61
N ARG A 133 -13.64 0.91 3.77
CA ARG A 133 -12.71 0.72 2.65
C ARG A 133 -12.82 -0.66 2.02
N LEU A 134 -12.89 -1.73 2.82
CA LEU A 134 -13.03 -3.09 2.31
C LEU A 134 -14.30 -3.23 1.45
N VAL A 135 -15.42 -2.67 1.91
CA VAL A 135 -16.69 -2.67 1.16
C VAL A 135 -16.53 -1.92 -0.16
N ASP A 136 -15.87 -0.76 -0.16
CA ASP A 136 -15.70 0.04 -1.38
C ASP A 136 -14.76 -0.62 -2.40
N VAL A 137 -13.66 -1.21 -1.94
CA VAL A 137 -12.74 -1.97 -2.80
C VAL A 137 -13.43 -3.21 -3.36
N ALA A 138 -14.18 -3.95 -2.54
CA ALA A 138 -14.93 -5.11 -2.99
C ALA A 138 -15.98 -4.77 -4.05
N LYS A 139 -16.77 -3.70 -3.82
CA LYS A 139 -17.71 -3.17 -4.83
C LYS A 139 -17.00 -2.82 -6.14
N THR A 140 -15.83 -2.19 -6.05
CA THR A 140 -15.03 -1.82 -7.23
C THR A 140 -14.56 -3.06 -7.98
N CYS A 141 -14.06 -4.09 -7.28
CA CYS A 141 -13.64 -5.35 -7.88
C CYS A 141 -14.78 -6.04 -8.64
N ILE A 142 -15.98 -6.04 -8.07
CA ILE A 142 -17.19 -6.58 -8.71
C ILE A 142 -17.58 -5.72 -9.93
N ALA A 143 -17.60 -4.39 -9.76
CA ALA A 143 -18.02 -3.47 -10.83
C ALA A 143 -17.13 -3.53 -12.07
N VAL A 144 -15.83 -3.75 -11.90
CA VAL A 144 -14.88 -3.88 -13.03
C VAL A 144 -14.75 -5.32 -13.54
N GLY A 145 -15.59 -6.24 -13.05
CA GLY A 145 -15.72 -7.61 -13.54
C GLY A 145 -14.48 -8.46 -13.37
N ILE A 146 -13.77 -8.31 -12.24
CA ILE A 146 -12.49 -9.03 -12.00
C ILE A 146 -12.71 -10.54 -11.99
N GLU A 147 -13.78 -11.01 -11.33
CA GLU A 147 -14.06 -12.43 -11.22
C GLU A 147 -14.50 -13.03 -12.56
N GLU A 148 -15.35 -12.33 -13.31
CA GLU A 148 -15.76 -12.73 -14.66
C GLU A 148 -14.56 -12.78 -15.61
N ARG A 149 -13.64 -11.81 -15.50
CA ARG A 149 -12.41 -11.81 -16.31
C ARG A 149 -11.48 -12.95 -15.94
N ARG A 150 -11.32 -13.28 -14.65
CA ARG A 150 -10.51 -14.41 -14.20
C ARG A 150 -11.05 -15.75 -14.69
N VAL A 151 -12.35 -15.96 -14.54
CA VAL A 151 -13.03 -17.17 -15.05
C VAL A 151 -12.88 -17.26 -16.56
N ARG A 152 -13.15 -16.17 -17.30
CA ARG A 152 -12.99 -16.13 -18.75
C ARG A 152 -11.57 -16.46 -19.21
N MET A 153 -10.54 -15.88 -18.58
CA MET A 153 -9.15 -16.19 -18.94
C MET A 153 -8.79 -17.66 -18.64
N ALA A 154 -9.29 -18.22 -17.54
CA ALA A 154 -9.09 -19.63 -17.22
C ALA A 154 -9.80 -20.55 -18.24
N GLU A 155 -11.01 -20.20 -18.67
CA GLU A 155 -11.76 -20.93 -19.70
C GLU A 155 -11.06 -20.85 -21.07
N GLU A 156 -10.61 -19.67 -21.48
CA GLU A 156 -9.85 -19.46 -22.72
C GLU A 156 -8.56 -20.28 -22.74
N GLN A 157 -7.80 -20.30 -21.63
CA GLN A 157 -6.62 -21.16 -21.50
C GLN A 157 -6.96 -22.65 -21.57
N GLY A 158 -8.04 -23.08 -20.91
CA GLY A 158 -8.51 -24.46 -20.98
C GLY A 158 -8.90 -24.87 -22.40
N GLN A 159 -9.57 -23.99 -23.14
CA GLN A 159 -9.91 -24.21 -24.55
C GLN A 159 -8.66 -24.30 -25.43
N LEU A 160 -7.68 -23.41 -25.23
CA LEU A 160 -6.44 -23.40 -26.00
C LEU A 160 -5.61 -24.67 -25.76
N MET A 161 -5.46 -25.10 -24.50
CA MET A 161 -4.81 -26.38 -24.17
C MET A 161 -5.54 -27.57 -24.79
N ALA A 162 -6.88 -27.59 -24.74
CA ALA A 162 -7.67 -28.66 -25.35
C ALA A 162 -7.55 -28.67 -26.88
N GLN A 163 -7.39 -27.51 -27.52
CA GLN A 163 -7.12 -27.42 -28.97
C GLN A 163 -5.73 -27.97 -29.30
N VAL A 164 -4.70 -27.58 -28.54
CA VAL A 164 -3.33 -28.09 -28.74
C VAL A 164 -3.27 -29.61 -28.58
N VAL A 165 -3.87 -30.16 -27.52
CA VAL A 165 -3.90 -31.62 -27.31
C VAL A 165 -4.64 -32.34 -28.43
N ARG A 166 -5.78 -31.80 -28.90
CA ARG A 166 -6.50 -32.38 -30.04
C ARG A 166 -5.68 -32.33 -31.33
N GLY A 167 -4.95 -31.24 -31.58
CA GLY A 167 -4.04 -31.12 -32.72
C GLY A 167 -2.92 -32.17 -32.66
N ILE A 168 -2.26 -32.31 -31.51
CA ILE A 168 -1.20 -33.32 -31.32
C ILE A 168 -1.74 -34.74 -31.53
N LEU A 169 -2.91 -35.07 -30.99
CA LEU A 169 -3.53 -36.39 -31.19
C LEU A 169 -3.87 -36.64 -32.66
N ALA A 170 -4.35 -35.62 -33.39
CA ALA A 170 -4.61 -35.72 -34.81
C ALA A 170 -3.33 -35.91 -35.63
N ASP A 171 -2.26 -35.17 -35.33
CA ASP A 171 -0.96 -35.28 -36.02
C ASP A 171 -0.28 -36.64 -35.78
N LEU A 172 -0.51 -37.25 -34.62
CA LEU A 172 -0.02 -38.58 -34.26
C LEU A 172 -0.96 -39.71 -34.70
N ASP A 173 -2.06 -39.40 -35.39
CA ASP A 173 -3.09 -40.34 -35.82
C ASP A 173 -3.67 -41.18 -34.65
N VAL A 174 -3.77 -40.57 -33.46
CA VAL A 174 -4.35 -41.19 -32.27
C VAL A 174 -5.84 -40.84 -32.21
N PRO A 175 -6.75 -41.82 -32.41
CA PRO A 175 -8.18 -41.55 -32.36
C PRO A 175 -8.62 -41.19 -30.93
N LEU A 176 -9.61 -40.31 -30.83
CA LEU A 176 -10.12 -39.81 -29.55
C LEU A 176 -11.08 -40.82 -28.86
N THR A 177 -10.60 -42.03 -28.60
CA THR A 177 -11.38 -43.10 -27.95
C THR A 177 -11.70 -42.77 -26.49
N PRO A 178 -12.67 -43.46 -25.86
CA PRO A 178 -12.98 -43.27 -24.43
C PRO A 178 -11.75 -43.45 -23.50
N GLU A 179 -10.86 -44.38 -23.83
CA GLU A 179 -9.61 -44.64 -23.10
C GLU A 179 -8.65 -43.46 -23.21
N VAL A 180 -8.46 -42.93 -24.42
CA VAL A 180 -7.62 -41.74 -24.67
C VAL A 180 -8.19 -40.53 -23.94
N GLN A 181 -9.52 -40.32 -24.00
CA GLN A 181 -10.18 -39.24 -23.26
C GLN A 181 -10.01 -39.36 -21.75
N LYS A 182 -10.02 -40.59 -21.21
CA LYS A 182 -9.77 -40.85 -19.78
C LYS A 182 -8.34 -40.50 -19.39
N VAL A 183 -7.36 -40.83 -20.23
CA VAL A 183 -5.95 -40.48 -20.02
C VAL A 183 -5.75 -38.97 -20.10
N VAL A 184 -6.32 -38.29 -21.09
CA VAL A 184 -6.26 -36.83 -21.22
C VAL A 184 -6.88 -36.18 -19.99
N ARG A 185 -8.10 -36.55 -19.60
CA ARG A 185 -8.75 -36.04 -18.38
C ARG A 185 -7.89 -36.21 -17.14
N LYS A 186 -7.36 -37.42 -16.90
CA LYS A 186 -6.50 -37.71 -15.75
C LYS A 186 -5.32 -36.72 -15.65
N ASN A 187 -4.68 -36.41 -16.77
CA ASN A 187 -3.53 -35.51 -16.79
C ASN A 187 -3.94 -34.02 -16.64
N PHE A 188 -5.11 -33.62 -17.15
CA PHE A 188 -5.63 -32.27 -16.91
C PHE A 188 -6.03 -32.02 -15.45
N THR A 189 -6.55 -33.01 -14.73
CA THR A 189 -6.92 -32.84 -13.31
C THR A 189 -5.72 -32.56 -12.42
N VAL A 190 -4.56 -33.15 -12.75
CA VAL A 190 -3.29 -32.96 -12.02
C VAL A 190 -2.76 -31.53 -12.16
N ILE A 191 -2.98 -30.88 -13.30
CA ILE A 191 -2.51 -29.51 -13.56
C ILE A 191 -3.32 -28.47 -12.75
N ASN A 192 -4.61 -28.72 -12.50
CA ASN A 192 -5.49 -27.79 -11.76
C ASN A 192 -5.48 -28.00 -10.22
N GLY A 193 -4.50 -28.72 -9.67
CA GLY A 193 -4.40 -28.94 -8.22
C GLY A 193 -5.47 -29.89 -7.63
N GLY A 194 -6.27 -30.53 -8.48
CA GLY A 194 -7.22 -31.56 -8.06
C GLY A 194 -6.50 -32.89 -7.87
N LYS A 195 -6.61 -33.50 -6.68
CA LYS A 195 -6.12 -34.88 -6.45
C LYS A 195 -6.76 -35.81 -7.49
N ALA A 196 -5.92 -36.49 -8.26
CA ALA A 196 -6.38 -37.55 -9.17
C ALA A 196 -7.05 -38.65 -8.35
N ALA A 197 -8.29 -39.01 -8.73
CA ALA A 197 -8.98 -40.20 -8.24
C ALA A 197 -8.43 -41.47 -8.92
#